data_AF-A0ABC8J705-F1
#
_entry.id   AF-A0ABC8J705-F1
#
_cell.length_a   1.000
_cell.length_b   1.000
_cell.length_c   1.000
_cell.angle_alpha   90.00
_cell.angle_beta   90.00
_cell.angle_gamma   90.00
#
_symmetry.space_group_name_H-M   'P 1'
#
loop_
_entity.id
_entity.type
_entity.pdbx_description
1 polymer ?
#
loop_
_entity_poly.entity_id
_entity_poly.type
_entity_poly.pdbx_seq_one_letter_code
_entity_poly.pdbx_strand_id
1 'polypeptide(L)'
;MSSSNNDAALLYSPPGTDELMEPYLSTQNYEEIFTNKITWFVDDTNVYRVIVHNMHGGKLTYTTNGAVFILNPKTGQLFFKVIHASVWTGQRLLGGQVAKWKTAEEVGALVRTRHALEEPDQIIVTREGMLDPLEVHLLDIPNILIRGSELKLPFHACLKVEKLGDVVSKATESEMVLFNIYDDWLENISAFTAFTRLVLILRALDVDKDKAKMLLKPDESVVTEAHHVWPTLSDDEWMKVEVALRDVIVSDYAEKKNVKASDLTQAEIRDIILGADITSPSLV
;
A
#
# COMPACT_ATOMS: atom_id res chain seq x y z
N MET A 1 -48.06 -44.83 27.21
CA MET A 1 -49.13 -43.85 26.96
C MET A 1 -48.70 -42.50 27.52
N SER A 2 -49.12 -41.41 26.89
CA SER A 2 -48.62 -40.02 26.95
C SER A 2 -47.30 -39.83 26.18
N SER A 3 -47.25 -39.29 24.95
CA SER A 3 -47.89 -38.15 24.24
C SER A 3 -47.35 -36.78 24.64
N SER A 4 -46.75 -36.15 23.61
CA SER A 4 -46.69 -34.71 23.29
C SER A 4 -46.03 -33.74 24.28
N ASN A 5 -44.90 -33.18 23.85
CA ASN A 5 -44.72 -31.72 23.76
C ASN A 5 -43.62 -31.42 22.72
N ASN A 6 -44.05 -31.38 21.45
CA ASN A 6 -43.50 -30.46 20.47
C ASN A 6 -44.39 -29.22 20.56
N ASP A 7 -43.84 -28.06 20.90
CA ASP A 7 -44.25 -26.80 20.26
C ASP A 7 -43.35 -25.62 20.66
N ALA A 8 -43.06 -24.83 19.63
CA ALA A 8 -42.65 -23.43 19.63
C ALA A 8 -41.21 -23.07 20.09
N ALA A 9 -40.26 -23.27 19.18
CA ALA A 9 -39.13 -22.36 19.01
C ALA A 9 -39.07 -21.91 17.54
N LEU A 10 -40.05 -21.11 17.12
CA LEU A 10 -39.99 -20.40 15.84
C LEU A 10 -39.58 -18.93 16.09
N LEU A 11 -38.40 -18.62 15.56
CA LEU A 11 -38.06 -17.41 14.81
C LEU A 11 -38.32 -16.06 15.50
N TYR A 12 -37.26 -15.54 16.12
CA TYR A 12 -36.97 -14.11 16.01
C TYR A 12 -35.53 -13.95 15.53
N SER A 13 -35.33 -14.09 14.22
CA SER A 13 -34.13 -13.56 13.57
C SER A 13 -34.35 -12.06 13.41
N PRO A 14 -33.48 -11.19 13.94
CA PRO A 14 -33.65 -9.76 13.76
C PRO A 14 -33.56 -9.41 12.26
N PRO A 15 -34.40 -8.50 11.76
CA PRO A 15 -34.41 -8.15 10.35
C PRO A 15 -33.15 -7.35 9.99
N GLY A 16 -32.40 -7.84 8.99
CA GLY A 16 -31.47 -7.07 8.14
C GLY A 16 -30.33 -6.33 8.87
N THR A 17 -29.18 -6.98 9.02
CA THR A 17 -27.88 -6.30 9.18
C THR A 17 -26.94 -6.72 8.05
N ASP A 18 -27.50 -6.73 6.84
CA ASP A 18 -26.71 -6.64 5.61
C ASP A 18 -26.94 -5.21 5.11
N GLU A 19 -26.52 -4.22 5.91
CA GLU A 19 -26.10 -2.96 5.30
C GLU A 19 -24.98 -3.38 4.37
N LEU A 20 -25.24 -3.35 3.06
CA LEU A 20 -24.29 -3.74 2.01
C LEU A 20 -22.96 -3.04 2.29
N MET A 21 -22.04 -3.72 2.99
CA MET A 21 -20.71 -3.19 3.23
C MET A 21 -20.10 -3.00 1.85
N GLU A 22 -19.66 -1.78 1.56
CA GLU A 22 -18.97 -1.49 0.30
C GLU A 22 -17.81 -2.48 0.15
N PRO A 23 -17.71 -3.19 -1.00
CA PRO A 23 -16.77 -4.28 -1.15
C PRO A 23 -15.33 -3.77 -1.03
N TYR A 24 -14.47 -4.61 -0.47
CA TYR A 24 -13.03 -4.35 -0.44
C TYR A 24 -12.49 -4.15 -1.85
N LEU A 25 -11.40 -3.40 -1.95
CA LEU A 25 -10.67 -3.29 -3.21
C LEU A 25 -10.11 -4.66 -3.61
N SER A 26 -10.47 -5.10 -4.81
CA SER A 26 -10.06 -6.36 -5.42
C SER A 26 -9.67 -6.12 -6.88
N THR A 27 -9.21 -7.16 -7.58
CA THR A 27 -8.94 -7.05 -9.02
C THR A 27 -10.19 -6.68 -9.83
N GLN A 28 -11.39 -7.02 -9.35
CA GLN A 28 -12.65 -6.84 -10.09
C GLN A 28 -13.13 -5.38 -10.09
N ASN A 29 -12.86 -4.64 -9.02
CA ASN A 29 -13.28 -3.25 -8.85
C ASN A 29 -12.08 -2.27 -8.80
N TYR A 30 -10.88 -2.74 -9.15
CA TYR A 30 -9.64 -1.96 -9.11
C TYR A 30 -9.72 -0.63 -9.87
N GLU A 31 -10.46 -0.58 -10.98
CA GLU A 31 -10.59 0.62 -11.80
C GLU A 31 -11.36 1.76 -11.11
N GLU A 32 -12.16 1.45 -10.07
CA GLU A 32 -12.98 2.44 -9.35
C GLU A 32 -12.14 3.50 -8.62
N ILE A 33 -10.88 3.20 -8.31
CA ILE A 33 -9.96 4.14 -7.65
C ILE A 33 -9.60 5.34 -8.54
N PHE A 34 -9.90 5.27 -9.85
CA PHE A 34 -9.66 6.32 -10.82
C PHE A 34 -10.93 7.09 -11.23
N THR A 35 -12.05 6.85 -10.54
CA THR A 35 -13.30 7.59 -10.75
C THR A 35 -13.17 9.06 -10.33
N ASN A 36 -14.28 9.80 -10.30
CA ASN A 36 -14.27 11.20 -9.86
C ASN A 36 -14.09 11.37 -8.35
N LYS A 37 -14.22 10.30 -7.57
CA LYS A 37 -14.00 10.31 -6.13
C LYS A 37 -12.51 10.49 -5.81
N ILE A 38 -12.20 11.36 -4.85
CA ILE A 38 -10.86 11.50 -4.28
C ILE A 38 -10.59 10.29 -3.40
N THR A 39 -9.65 9.46 -3.82
CA THR A 39 -9.27 8.22 -3.14
C THR A 39 -7.91 8.40 -2.50
N TRP A 40 -7.76 8.07 -1.23
CA TRP A 40 -6.43 7.94 -0.60
C TRP A 40 -6.15 6.49 -0.22
N PHE A 41 -5.00 5.98 -0.60
CA PHE A 41 -4.44 4.78 0.01
C PHE A 41 -3.70 5.12 1.28
N VAL A 42 -3.85 4.32 2.33
CA VAL A 42 -3.06 4.41 3.56
C VAL A 42 -2.35 3.09 3.79
N ASP A 43 -1.02 3.14 3.83
CA ASP A 43 -0.16 2.02 4.24
C ASP A 43 0.64 2.38 5.50
N ASP A 44 0.46 1.58 6.54
CA ASP A 44 1.11 1.72 7.84
C ASP A 44 2.20 0.65 8.06
N THR A 45 2.62 -0.05 7.00
CA THR A 45 3.59 -1.15 7.08
C THR A 45 4.94 -0.70 7.63
N ASN A 46 5.39 0.49 7.25
CA ASN A 46 6.70 1.02 7.62
C ASN A 46 6.68 2.00 8.81
N VAL A 47 5.59 2.07 9.57
CA VAL A 47 5.44 3.06 10.65
C VAL A 47 6.27 2.69 11.88
N TYR A 48 6.18 1.45 12.35
CA TYR A 48 6.96 0.95 13.47
C TYR A 48 7.98 -0.07 12.99
N ARG A 49 9.25 0.34 12.97
CA ARG A 49 10.37 -0.44 12.44
C ARG A 49 11.42 -0.64 13.51
N VAL A 50 11.96 -1.85 13.60
CA VAL A 50 12.98 -2.22 14.59
C VAL A 50 14.20 -2.86 13.94
N ILE A 51 15.37 -2.60 14.50
CA ILE A 51 16.61 -3.32 14.21
C ILE A 51 16.93 -4.22 15.39
N VAL A 52 17.17 -5.50 15.11
CA VAL A 52 17.52 -6.51 16.12
C VAL A 52 19.01 -6.83 16.00
N HIS A 53 19.78 -6.50 17.04
CA HIS A 53 21.17 -6.90 17.19
C HIS A 53 21.27 -8.14 18.08
N ASN A 54 21.88 -9.21 17.54
CA ASN A 54 22.19 -10.41 18.31
C ASN A 54 23.49 -10.19 19.10
N MET A 55 23.45 -10.39 20.41
CA MET A 55 24.62 -10.34 21.29
C MET A 55 24.84 -11.66 22.01
N HIS A 56 26.05 -11.88 22.53
CA HIS A 56 26.38 -13.06 23.33
C HIS A 56 25.66 -12.96 24.68
N GLY A 57 24.43 -13.49 24.75
CA GLY A 57 23.55 -13.41 25.93
C GLY A 57 22.12 -12.93 25.66
N GLY A 58 21.77 -12.54 24.44
CA GLY A 58 20.38 -12.17 24.10
C GLY A 58 20.23 -11.34 22.82
N LYS A 59 19.03 -10.79 22.63
CA LYS A 59 18.70 -9.90 21.51
C LYS A 59 18.42 -8.49 22.03
N LEU A 60 19.06 -7.49 21.44
CA LEU A 60 18.77 -6.07 21.66
C LEU A 60 18.01 -5.51 20.46
N THR A 61 16.89 -4.84 20.74
CA THR A 61 15.98 -4.31 19.72
C THR A 61 15.93 -2.79 19.86
N TYR A 62 16.25 -2.07 18.79
CA TYR A 62 16.18 -0.61 18.73
C TYR A 62 15.12 -0.19 17.72
N THR A 63 14.36 0.85 18.04
CA THR A 63 13.42 1.45 17.11
C THR A 63 14.17 2.35 16.11
N THR A 64 13.63 2.44 14.91
CA THR A 64 14.14 3.31 13.84
C THR A 64 13.04 4.20 13.33
N ASN A 65 13.41 5.23 12.56
CA ASN A 65 12.44 6.06 11.88
C ASN A 65 11.58 5.21 10.93
N GLY A 66 10.30 5.51 10.93
CA GLY A 66 9.31 4.93 10.04
C GLY A 66 8.60 6.01 9.23
N ALA A 67 7.64 5.58 8.42
CA ALA A 67 6.78 6.50 7.70
C ALA A 67 5.38 5.93 7.49
N VAL A 68 4.38 6.81 7.50
CA VAL A 68 3.05 6.55 6.96
C VAL A 68 3.07 6.94 5.48
N PHE A 69 2.55 6.06 4.62
CA PHE A 69 2.43 6.30 3.19
C PHE A 69 0.96 6.59 2.86
N ILE A 70 0.65 7.82 2.44
CA ILE A 70 -0.70 8.23 2.06
C ILE A 70 -0.68 8.72 0.61
N LEU A 71 -1.33 7.99 -0.30
CA LEU A 71 -1.24 8.25 -1.74
C LEU A 71 -2.61 8.53 -2.36
N ASN A 72 -2.72 9.60 -3.12
CA ASN A 72 -3.79 9.77 -4.08
C ASN A 72 -3.40 9.11 -5.42
N PRO A 73 -4.02 7.99 -5.82
CA PRO A 73 -3.62 7.23 -7.00
C PRO A 73 -4.00 7.92 -8.32
N LYS A 74 -4.89 8.93 -8.28
CA LYS A 74 -5.28 9.67 -9.49
C LYS A 74 -4.27 10.77 -9.84
N THR A 75 -3.70 11.39 -8.81
CA THR A 75 -2.83 12.57 -8.97
C THR A 75 -1.35 12.27 -8.77
N GLY A 76 -1.03 11.15 -8.10
CA GLY A 76 0.33 10.84 -7.66
C GLY A 76 0.74 11.61 -6.41
N GLN A 77 -0.13 12.43 -5.83
CA GLN A 77 0.19 13.14 -4.61
C GLN A 77 0.40 12.17 -3.45
N LEU A 78 1.63 12.16 -2.92
CA LEU A 78 2.05 11.35 -1.79
C LEU A 78 2.29 12.25 -0.59
N PHE A 79 1.47 12.09 0.45
CA PHE A 79 1.70 12.64 1.77
C PHE A 79 2.51 11.62 2.56
N PHE A 80 3.81 11.88 2.69
CA PHE A 80 4.75 10.99 3.32
C PHE A 80 5.09 11.49 4.72
N LYS A 81 4.41 10.94 5.73
CA LYS A 81 4.60 11.34 7.12
C LYS A 81 5.72 10.53 7.73
N VAL A 82 6.86 11.17 7.98
CA VAL A 82 7.95 10.59 8.75
C VAL A 82 7.56 10.51 10.22
N ILE A 83 7.78 9.34 10.83
CA ILE A 83 7.60 9.09 12.26
C ILE A 83 8.96 8.81 12.85
N HIS A 84 9.47 9.79 13.59
CA HIS A 84 10.79 9.69 14.22
C HIS A 84 10.79 8.64 15.34
N ALA A 85 11.93 7.97 15.53
CA ALA A 85 12.08 6.89 16.50
C ALA A 85 11.76 7.31 17.96
N SER A 86 11.88 8.61 18.27
CA SER A 86 11.57 9.16 19.60
C SER A 86 10.11 8.94 20.00
N VAL A 87 9.17 8.85 19.05
CA VAL A 87 7.74 8.60 19.32
C VAL A 87 7.53 7.29 20.09
N TRP A 88 8.43 6.32 19.88
CA TRP A 88 8.36 4.99 20.49
C TRP A 88 9.08 4.92 21.84
N THR A 89 9.71 6.00 22.29
CA THR A 89 10.48 6.02 23.54
C THR A 89 9.56 5.71 24.73
N GLY A 90 9.92 4.71 25.52
CA GLY A 90 9.13 4.30 26.69
C GLY A 90 7.95 3.38 26.38
N GLN A 91 7.63 3.12 25.10
CA GLN A 91 6.59 2.18 24.72
C GLN A 91 7.14 0.75 24.69
N ARG A 92 6.62 -0.13 25.57
CA ARG A 92 7.01 -1.56 25.59
C ARG A 92 6.01 -2.41 24.81
N LEU A 93 6.52 -3.38 24.05
CA LEU A 93 5.86 -4.56 23.42
C LEU A 93 4.56 -4.35 22.61
N LEU A 94 3.99 -3.13 22.57
CA LEU A 94 2.76 -2.78 21.85
C LEU A 94 3.02 -1.82 20.68
N GLY A 95 4.29 -1.56 20.33
CA GLY A 95 4.64 -0.57 19.31
C GLY A 95 3.92 -0.77 17.97
N GLY A 96 3.65 -2.02 17.56
CA GLY A 96 2.85 -2.32 16.37
C GLY A 96 1.36 -2.00 16.51
N GLN A 97 0.77 -2.12 17.70
CA GLN A 97 -0.62 -1.70 17.95
C GLN A 97 -0.71 -0.17 18.05
N VAL A 98 0.22 0.45 18.78
CA VAL A 98 0.27 1.91 18.91
C VAL A 98 0.56 2.57 17.56
N ALA A 99 1.32 1.92 16.68
CA ALA A 99 1.57 2.40 15.32
C ALA A 99 0.30 2.62 14.52
N LYS A 100 -0.70 1.74 14.64
CA LYS A 100 -1.97 1.86 13.92
C LYS A 100 -2.76 3.09 14.38
N TRP A 101 -2.88 3.26 15.70
CA TRP A 101 -3.50 4.44 16.30
C TRP A 101 -2.75 5.73 15.94
N LYS A 102 -1.42 5.70 15.98
CA LYS A 102 -0.60 6.84 15.57
C LYS A 102 -0.79 7.17 14.08
N THR A 103 -0.89 6.16 13.23
CA THR A 103 -1.19 6.35 11.80
C THR A 103 -2.54 7.01 11.62
N ALA A 104 -3.58 6.50 12.29
CA ALA A 104 -4.92 7.06 12.22
C ALA A 104 -5.01 8.51 12.75
N GLU A 105 -4.27 8.83 13.82
CA GLU A 105 -4.12 10.19 14.33
C GLU A 105 -3.53 11.13 13.25
N GLU A 106 -2.45 10.73 12.59
CA GLU A 106 -1.79 11.55 11.57
C GLU A 106 -2.64 11.68 10.29
N VAL A 107 -3.32 10.61 9.88
CA VAL A 107 -4.28 10.66 8.75
C VAL A 107 -5.43 11.59 9.08
N GLY A 108 -6.04 11.46 10.26
CA GLY A 108 -7.13 12.34 10.68
C GLY A 108 -6.69 13.79 10.83
N ALA A 109 -5.47 14.06 11.32
CA ALA A 109 -4.93 15.41 11.35
C ALA A 109 -4.75 15.96 9.93
N LEU A 110 -4.23 15.16 8.99
CA LEU A 110 -4.07 15.56 7.59
C LEU A 110 -5.42 15.90 6.95
N VAL A 111 -6.43 15.03 7.08
CA VAL A 111 -7.78 15.27 6.55
C VAL A 111 -8.33 16.60 7.06
N ARG A 112 -8.27 16.87 8.38
CA ARG A 112 -8.77 18.12 8.97
C ARG A 112 -8.06 19.39 8.51
N THR A 113 -6.87 19.27 7.93
CA THR A 113 -6.13 20.41 7.35
C THR A 113 -6.44 20.65 5.87
N ARG A 114 -7.16 19.73 5.21
CA ARG A 114 -7.55 19.89 3.81
C ARG A 114 -8.71 20.87 3.70
N HIS A 115 -8.81 21.51 2.54
CA HIS A 115 -10.05 22.17 2.16
C HIS A 115 -11.09 21.12 1.77
N ALA A 116 -12.38 21.40 1.93
CA ALA A 116 -13.47 20.47 1.63
C ALA A 116 -13.46 19.91 0.19
N LEU A 117 -12.80 20.59 -0.77
CA LEU A 117 -12.63 20.13 -2.16
C LEU A 117 -11.44 19.17 -2.36
N GLU A 118 -10.56 19.05 -1.37
CA GLU A 118 -9.35 18.21 -1.38
C GLU A 118 -9.42 17.06 -0.36
N GLU A 119 -10.49 17.02 0.45
CA GLU A 119 -10.76 15.93 1.37
C GLU A 119 -11.05 14.63 0.59
N PRO A 120 -10.59 13.47 1.06
CA PRO A 120 -10.87 12.21 0.39
C PRO A 120 -12.35 11.82 0.56
N ASP A 121 -12.99 11.43 -0.54
CA ASP A 121 -14.30 10.77 -0.49
C ASP A 121 -14.16 9.33 0.05
N GLN A 122 -13.00 8.71 -0.19
CA GLN A 122 -12.71 7.35 0.31
C GLN A 122 -11.25 7.19 0.73
N ILE A 123 -11.05 6.40 1.79
CA ILE A 123 -9.75 5.93 2.26
C ILE A 123 -9.72 4.41 2.14
N ILE A 124 -8.74 3.89 1.40
CA ILE A 124 -8.49 2.46 1.24
C ILE A 124 -7.25 2.10 2.05
N VAL A 125 -7.42 1.21 3.03
CA VAL A 125 -6.29 0.71 3.83
C VAL A 125 -5.69 -0.55 3.22
N THR A 126 -4.36 -0.66 3.21
CA THR A 126 -3.67 -1.87 2.75
C THR A 126 -3.70 -3.00 3.78
N ARG A 127 -3.91 -2.67 5.06
CA ARG A 127 -3.96 -3.63 6.17
C ARG A 127 -5.26 -3.45 6.94
N GLU A 128 -6.04 -4.51 7.03
CA GLU A 128 -7.34 -4.55 7.70
C GLU A 128 -7.30 -3.99 9.14
N GLY A 129 -6.20 -4.22 9.85
CA GLY A 129 -6.03 -3.71 11.20
C GLY A 129 -5.99 -2.18 11.35
N MET A 130 -6.06 -1.41 10.25
CA MET A 130 -6.20 0.05 10.24
C MET A 130 -7.65 0.53 10.15
N LEU A 131 -8.63 -0.35 9.90
CA LEU A 131 -10.05 0.02 9.78
C LEU A 131 -10.56 0.64 11.09
N ASP A 132 -10.56 -0.11 12.20
CA ASP A 132 -11.09 0.41 13.48
C ASP A 132 -10.40 1.71 13.94
N PRO A 133 -9.05 1.84 13.91
CA PRO A 133 -8.39 3.07 14.31
C PRO A 133 -8.81 4.27 13.45
N LEU A 134 -8.95 4.11 12.13
CA LEU A 134 -9.38 5.20 11.25
C LEU A 134 -10.84 5.57 11.47
N GLU A 135 -11.73 4.58 11.61
CA GLU A 135 -13.14 4.82 11.92
C GLU A 135 -13.27 5.65 13.20
N VAL A 136 -12.55 5.29 14.25
CA VAL A 136 -12.55 6.02 15.53
C VAL A 136 -11.99 7.44 15.39
N HIS A 137 -10.89 7.62 14.65
CA HIS A 137 -10.25 8.93 14.49
C HIS A 137 -10.97 9.88 13.52
N LEU A 138 -11.88 9.36 12.70
CA LEU A 138 -12.63 10.11 11.69
C LEU A 138 -14.14 10.18 12.01
N LEU A 139 -14.58 9.81 13.22
CA LEU A 139 -15.99 9.86 13.63
C LEU A 139 -16.63 11.25 13.47
N ASP A 140 -15.84 12.32 13.56
CA ASP A 140 -16.26 13.70 13.37
C ASP A 140 -16.36 14.12 11.89
N ILE A 141 -15.97 13.24 10.95
CA ILE A 141 -15.96 13.47 9.51
C ILE A 141 -16.79 12.39 8.80
N PRO A 142 -18.14 12.47 8.86
CA PRO A 142 -19.04 11.35 8.56
C PRO A 142 -19.14 10.96 7.08
N ASN A 143 -18.52 11.71 6.15
CA ASN A 143 -18.69 11.52 4.71
C ASN A 143 -17.51 10.80 4.02
N ILE A 144 -16.55 10.27 4.80
CA ILE A 144 -15.41 9.54 4.25
C ILE A 144 -15.70 8.04 4.32
N LEU A 145 -15.74 7.38 3.16
CA LEU A 145 -15.84 5.91 3.12
C LEU A 145 -14.49 5.29 3.48
N ILE A 146 -14.44 4.45 4.50
CA ILE A 146 -13.24 3.68 4.89
C ILE A 146 -13.46 2.23 4.48
N ARG A 147 -12.55 1.66 3.69
CA ARG A 147 -12.61 0.24 3.29
C ARG A 147 -11.25 -0.43 3.18
N GLY A 148 -11.26 -1.76 3.25
CA GLY A 148 -10.07 -2.59 3.11
C GLY A 148 -9.71 -2.89 1.64
N SER A 149 -8.54 -3.52 1.47
CA SER A 149 -8.06 -4.03 0.20
C SER A 149 -7.69 -5.50 0.33
N GLU A 150 -8.20 -6.35 -0.57
CA GLU A 150 -7.75 -7.73 -0.76
C GLU A 150 -6.41 -7.77 -1.51
N LEU A 151 -6.09 -6.71 -2.26
CA LEU A 151 -4.83 -6.57 -2.97
C LEU A 151 -3.69 -6.24 -2.00
N LYS A 152 -2.63 -7.03 -2.05
CA LYS A 152 -1.40 -6.81 -1.28
C LYS A 152 -0.46 -5.87 -2.03
N LEU A 153 -0.87 -4.60 -2.16
CA LEU A 153 -0.10 -3.58 -2.89
C LEU A 153 1.28 -3.35 -2.25
N PRO A 154 2.34 -3.15 -3.05
CA PRO A 154 3.73 -3.16 -2.59
C PRO A 154 4.19 -1.79 -2.02
N PHE A 155 3.32 -1.01 -1.38
CA PHE A 155 3.69 0.34 -0.90
C PHE A 155 4.78 0.31 0.18
N HIS A 156 4.93 -0.80 0.91
CA HIS A 156 6.02 -0.99 1.85
C HIS A 156 7.42 -0.95 1.20
N ALA A 157 7.51 -1.24 -0.11
CA ALA A 157 8.76 -1.14 -0.86
C ALA A 157 9.19 0.31 -1.12
N CYS A 158 8.38 1.32 -0.76
CA CYS A 158 8.72 2.73 -0.92
C CYS A 158 10.06 3.11 -0.26
N LEU A 159 10.41 2.49 0.89
CA LEU A 159 11.69 2.75 1.57
C LEU A 159 12.90 2.15 0.84
N LYS A 160 12.69 1.33 -0.19
CA LYS A 160 13.76 0.83 -1.07
C LYS A 160 14.13 1.86 -2.16
N VAL A 161 13.26 2.85 -2.39
CA VAL A 161 13.51 4.02 -3.24
C VAL A 161 14.44 4.97 -2.48
N GLU A 162 15.56 5.35 -3.10
CA GLU A 162 16.64 6.08 -2.44
C GLU A 162 16.18 7.41 -1.86
N LYS A 163 15.49 8.24 -2.64
CA LYS A 163 14.99 9.55 -2.19
C LYS A 163 14.06 9.45 -0.98
N LEU A 164 13.12 8.50 -0.99
CA LEU A 164 12.17 8.31 0.12
C LEU A 164 12.85 7.69 1.34
N GLY A 165 13.71 6.70 1.15
CA GLY A 165 14.48 6.07 2.22
C GLY A 165 15.46 7.03 2.90
N ASP A 166 16.07 7.94 2.13
CA ASP A 166 16.96 8.98 2.62
C ASP A 166 16.22 9.98 3.51
N VAL A 167 15.03 10.42 3.10
CA VAL A 167 14.20 11.33 3.90
C VAL A 167 13.87 10.70 5.26
N VAL A 168 13.46 9.43 5.29
CA VAL A 168 13.15 8.74 6.56
C VAL A 168 14.39 8.56 7.42
N SER A 169 15.51 8.12 6.82
CA SER A 169 16.73 7.80 7.57
C SER A 169 17.45 9.02 8.12
N LYS A 170 17.37 10.17 7.44
CA LYS A 170 18.04 11.42 7.83
C LYS A 170 17.18 12.33 8.71
N ALA A 171 15.87 12.08 8.80
CA ALA A 171 14.98 12.89 9.62
C ALA A 171 15.37 12.89 11.10
N THR A 172 15.33 14.08 11.70
CA THR A 172 15.63 14.29 13.13
C THR A 172 14.38 14.52 13.98
N GLU A 173 13.23 14.68 13.33
CA GLU A 173 11.91 14.83 13.94
C GLU A 173 10.82 14.24 13.03
N SER A 174 9.59 14.16 13.55
CA SER A 174 8.44 13.69 12.77
C SER A 174 7.88 14.83 11.93
N GLU A 175 7.89 14.69 10.61
CA GLU A 175 7.45 15.73 9.69
C GLU A 175 6.63 15.17 8.53
N MET A 176 5.80 16.01 7.91
CA MET A 176 5.05 15.67 6.70
C MET A 176 5.82 16.17 5.48
N VAL A 177 6.20 15.26 4.59
CA VAL A 177 6.89 15.59 3.34
C VAL A 177 5.98 15.26 2.17
N LEU A 178 5.82 16.21 1.24
CA LEU A 178 4.97 16.03 0.06
C LEU A 178 5.83 15.64 -1.14
N PHE A 179 5.35 14.65 -1.89
CA PHE A 179 5.90 14.27 -3.18
C PHE A 179 4.78 14.21 -4.22
N ASN A 180 5.13 14.43 -5.49
CA ASN A 180 4.38 13.83 -6.58
C ASN A 180 5.12 12.54 -6.97
N ILE A 181 4.58 11.38 -6.62
CA ILE A 181 5.22 10.09 -6.89
C ILE A 181 5.18 9.70 -8.37
N TYR A 182 4.41 10.41 -9.20
CA TYR A 182 4.39 10.21 -10.64
C TYR A 182 5.34 11.13 -11.40
N ASP A 183 6.01 12.06 -10.71
CA ASP A 183 6.82 13.08 -11.36
C ASP A 183 6.02 13.79 -12.48
N ASP A 184 6.40 13.60 -13.74
CA ASP A 184 5.80 14.17 -14.94
C ASP A 184 4.95 13.17 -15.76
N TRP A 185 4.76 11.93 -15.30
CA TRP A 185 4.13 10.88 -16.11
C TRP A 185 2.72 11.25 -16.60
N LEU A 186 1.97 12.02 -15.81
CA LEU A 186 0.60 12.42 -16.16
C LEU A 186 0.53 13.39 -17.35
N GLU A 187 1.66 13.91 -17.84
CA GLU A 187 1.70 14.70 -19.08
C GLU A 187 1.46 13.83 -20.32
N ASN A 188 1.90 12.57 -20.29
CA ASN A 188 1.89 11.67 -21.47
C ASN A 188 1.04 10.41 -21.27
N ILE A 189 0.80 9.98 -20.04
CA ILE A 189 0.03 8.76 -19.73
C ILE A 189 -1.12 9.00 -18.75
N SER A 190 -2.12 8.12 -18.79
CA SER A 190 -3.26 8.19 -17.87
C SER A 190 -2.84 7.90 -16.42
N ALA A 191 -3.65 8.36 -15.46
CA ALA A 191 -3.46 8.02 -14.05
C ALA A 191 -3.47 6.50 -13.78
N PHE A 192 -4.32 5.75 -14.50
CA PHE A 192 -4.34 4.29 -14.43
C PHE A 192 -3.01 3.68 -14.83
N THR A 193 -2.44 4.14 -15.95
CA THR A 193 -1.13 3.69 -16.45
C THR A 193 -0.02 4.10 -15.48
N ALA A 194 -0.03 5.34 -14.98
CA ALA A 194 0.97 5.85 -14.03
C ALA A 194 0.96 5.08 -12.70
N PHE A 195 -0.22 4.78 -12.16
CA PHE A 195 -0.35 3.95 -10.96
C PHE A 195 0.09 2.50 -11.22
N THR A 196 -0.23 1.94 -12.38
CA THR A 196 0.23 0.60 -12.77
C THR A 196 1.75 0.54 -12.86
N ARG A 197 2.39 1.54 -13.48
CA ARG A 197 3.85 1.71 -13.51
C ARG A 197 4.43 1.79 -12.10
N LEU A 198 3.85 2.61 -11.23
CA LEU A 198 4.29 2.72 -9.83
C LEU A 198 4.22 1.37 -9.11
N VAL A 199 3.08 0.68 -9.18
CA VAL A 199 2.90 -0.64 -8.54
C VAL A 199 3.91 -1.65 -9.08
N LEU A 200 4.14 -1.65 -10.39
CA LEU A 200 5.10 -2.53 -11.04
C LEU A 200 6.53 -2.27 -10.54
N ILE A 201 6.95 -1.00 -10.47
CA ILE A 201 8.27 -0.62 -9.96
C ILE A 201 8.43 -1.03 -8.50
N LEU A 202 7.46 -0.68 -7.66
CA LEU A 202 7.51 -1.01 -6.23
C LEU A 202 7.49 -2.52 -5.99
N ARG A 203 6.71 -3.29 -6.76
CA ARG A 203 6.71 -4.76 -6.68
C ARG A 203 8.05 -5.34 -7.09
N ALA A 204 8.64 -4.87 -8.17
CA ALA A 204 9.95 -5.34 -8.62
C ALA A 204 11.04 -5.01 -7.61
N LEU A 205 11.03 -3.80 -7.03
CA LEU A 205 11.89 -3.44 -5.90
C LEU A 205 11.65 -4.32 -4.67
N ASP A 206 10.41 -4.78 -4.48
CA ASP A 206 10.10 -5.68 -3.39
C ASP A 206 10.75 -7.06 -3.56
N VAL A 207 10.62 -7.59 -4.78
CA VAL A 207 11.11 -8.91 -5.21
C VAL A 207 12.63 -8.95 -5.30
N ASP A 208 13.23 -8.08 -6.12
CA ASP A 208 14.66 -8.01 -6.37
C ASP A 208 15.08 -6.54 -6.51
N LYS A 209 15.47 -5.97 -5.37
CA LYS A 209 15.86 -4.56 -5.25
C LYS A 209 17.01 -4.21 -6.19
N ASP A 210 18.04 -5.05 -6.26
CA ASP A 210 19.27 -4.71 -6.98
C ASP A 210 19.04 -4.80 -8.49
N LYS A 211 18.35 -5.84 -8.96
CA LYS A 211 17.98 -5.96 -10.37
C LYS A 211 17.00 -4.89 -10.80
N ALA A 212 15.98 -4.58 -10.00
CA ALA A 212 15.04 -3.49 -10.31
C ALA A 212 15.75 -2.13 -10.39
N LYS A 213 16.68 -1.83 -9.49
CA LYS A 213 17.48 -0.59 -9.56
C LYS A 213 18.35 -0.53 -10.81
N MET A 214 18.99 -1.63 -11.19
CA MET A 214 19.78 -1.72 -12.42
C MET A 214 18.91 -1.52 -13.67
N LEU A 215 17.68 -2.05 -13.69
CA LEU A 215 16.75 -1.87 -14.80
C LEU A 215 16.24 -0.42 -14.91
N LEU A 216 16.02 0.26 -13.78
CA LEU A 216 15.60 1.66 -13.75
C LEU A 216 16.73 2.61 -14.21
N LYS A 217 17.99 2.27 -13.91
CA LYS A 217 19.17 3.08 -14.28
C LYS A 217 20.22 2.18 -14.94
N PRO A 218 20.05 1.83 -16.23
CA PRO A 218 20.94 0.89 -16.92
C PRO A 218 22.35 1.44 -17.16
N ASP A 219 22.50 2.76 -17.26
CA ASP A 219 23.78 3.42 -17.47
C ASP A 219 23.82 4.82 -16.83
N GLU A 220 25.01 5.43 -16.78
CA GLU A 220 25.26 6.72 -16.13
C GLU A 220 24.62 7.93 -16.84
N SER A 221 24.17 7.78 -18.09
CA SER A 221 23.50 8.86 -18.81
C SER A 221 22.06 9.08 -18.32
N VAL A 222 21.46 8.05 -17.70
CA VAL A 222 20.12 8.13 -17.11
C VAL A 222 20.17 8.84 -15.76
N VAL A 223 19.75 10.10 -15.77
CA VAL A 223 19.71 10.95 -14.58
C VAL A 223 18.31 10.98 -13.96
N THR A 224 18.26 11.24 -12.65
CA THR A 224 17.02 11.60 -11.94
C THR A 224 17.12 13.07 -11.59
N GLU A 225 16.13 13.86 -11.99
CA GLU A 225 16.10 15.27 -11.64
C GLU A 225 15.96 15.47 -10.13
N ALA A 226 16.52 16.56 -9.59
CA ALA A 226 16.55 16.79 -8.15
C ALA A 226 15.13 16.82 -7.52
N HIS A 227 14.13 17.27 -8.27
CA HIS A 227 12.74 17.31 -7.82
C HIS A 227 11.97 16.01 -8.11
N HIS A 228 12.46 15.16 -9.02
CA HIS A 228 11.85 13.87 -9.36
C HIS A 228 12.24 12.74 -8.41
N VAL A 229 11.42 11.69 -8.36
CA VAL A 229 11.68 10.45 -7.64
C VAL A 229 12.32 9.41 -8.57
N TRP A 230 11.88 9.37 -9.83
CA TRP A 230 12.23 8.37 -10.83
C TRP A 230 13.24 8.91 -11.85
N PRO A 231 13.99 8.03 -12.53
CA PRO A 231 14.83 8.43 -13.66
C PRO A 231 14.00 9.05 -14.79
N THR A 232 14.56 10.06 -15.45
CA THR A 232 13.98 10.63 -16.66
C THR A 232 14.21 9.66 -17.82
N LEU A 233 13.14 9.09 -18.35
CA LEU A 233 13.14 8.15 -19.47
C LEU A 233 12.07 8.57 -20.47
N SER A 234 12.33 8.34 -21.76
CA SER A 234 11.32 8.46 -22.82
C SER A 234 10.25 7.37 -22.70
N ASP A 235 9.11 7.56 -23.37
CA ASP A 235 8.02 6.57 -23.37
C ASP A 235 8.47 5.19 -23.89
N ASP A 236 9.31 5.14 -24.93
CA ASP A 236 9.85 3.90 -25.48
C ASP A 236 10.80 3.19 -24.50
N GLU A 237 11.56 3.95 -23.73
CA GLU A 237 12.43 3.40 -22.67
C GLU A 237 11.59 2.88 -21.51
N TRP A 238 10.58 3.63 -21.08
CA TRP A 238 9.64 3.17 -20.07
C TRP A 238 8.96 1.87 -20.46
N MET A 239 8.50 1.71 -21.70
CA MET A 239 7.91 0.44 -22.15
C MET A 239 8.86 -0.75 -22.01
N LYS A 240 10.15 -0.56 -22.35
CA LYS A 240 11.18 -1.61 -22.21
C LYS A 240 11.44 -1.94 -20.74
N VAL A 241 11.55 -0.91 -19.88
CA VAL A 241 11.77 -1.07 -18.44
C VAL A 241 10.58 -1.77 -17.79
N GLU A 242 9.34 -1.39 -18.12
CA GLU A 242 8.12 -2.03 -17.60
C GLU A 242 8.06 -3.51 -17.97
N VAL A 243 8.38 -3.87 -19.21
CA VAL A 243 8.48 -5.28 -19.63
C VAL A 243 9.51 -6.02 -18.79
N ALA A 244 10.71 -5.45 -18.62
CA ALA A 244 11.77 -6.09 -17.85
C ALA A 244 11.42 -6.23 -16.36
N LEU A 245 10.80 -5.23 -15.74
CA LEU A 245 10.35 -5.26 -14.34
C LEU A 245 9.25 -6.31 -14.14
N ARG A 246 8.29 -6.39 -15.07
CA ARG A 246 7.27 -7.45 -15.08
C ARG A 246 7.91 -8.82 -15.13
N ASP A 247 8.88 -9.02 -16.03
CA ASP A 247 9.53 -10.31 -16.20
C ASP A 247 10.30 -10.71 -14.92
N VAL A 248 10.87 -9.76 -14.17
CA VAL A 248 11.46 -10.02 -12.84
C VAL A 248 10.43 -10.57 -11.86
N ILE A 249 9.27 -9.91 -11.75
CA ILE A 249 8.21 -10.29 -10.82
C ILE A 249 7.63 -11.66 -11.18
N VAL A 250 7.32 -11.86 -12.45
CA VAL A 250 6.74 -13.10 -12.96
C VAL A 250 7.73 -14.27 -12.83
N SER A 251 9.02 -14.05 -13.11
CA SER A 251 10.04 -15.11 -12.97
C SER A 251 10.19 -15.54 -11.51
N ASP A 252 10.24 -14.60 -10.57
CA ASP A 252 10.32 -14.91 -9.14
C ASP A 252 9.09 -15.69 -8.65
N TYR A 253 7.89 -15.28 -9.07
CA TYR A 253 6.67 -16.02 -8.75
C TYR A 253 6.69 -17.44 -9.33
N ALA A 254 7.05 -17.58 -10.60
CA ALA A 254 7.13 -18.86 -11.30
C ALA A 254 8.11 -19.82 -10.62
N GLU A 255 9.29 -19.32 -10.19
CA GLU A 255 10.27 -20.09 -9.43
C GLU A 255 9.71 -20.52 -8.06
N LYS A 256 9.14 -19.59 -7.28
CA LYS A 256 8.57 -19.88 -5.96
C LYS A 256 7.40 -20.86 -5.99
N LYS A 257 6.62 -20.86 -7.08
CA LYS A 257 5.47 -21.75 -7.27
C LYS A 257 5.77 -22.97 -8.12
N ASN A 258 7.00 -23.11 -8.61
CA ASN A 258 7.43 -24.20 -9.48
C ASN A 258 6.51 -24.39 -10.71
N VAL A 259 6.14 -23.28 -11.35
CA VAL A 259 5.40 -23.23 -12.62
C VAL A 259 6.25 -22.54 -13.69
N LYS A 260 5.92 -22.68 -14.97
CA LYS A 260 6.63 -21.92 -16.01
C LYS A 260 6.00 -20.56 -16.19
N ALA A 261 6.83 -19.52 -16.28
CA ALA A 261 6.37 -18.15 -16.56
C ALA A 261 5.55 -18.05 -17.86
N SER A 262 5.86 -18.87 -18.87
CA SER A 262 5.14 -18.94 -20.15
C SER A 262 3.71 -19.45 -20.03
N ASP A 263 3.39 -20.18 -18.95
CA ASP A 263 2.10 -20.84 -18.79
C ASP A 263 1.10 -19.91 -18.08
N LEU A 264 1.56 -18.75 -17.60
CA LEU A 264 0.73 -17.78 -16.89
C LEU A 264 -0.11 -16.94 -17.85
N THR A 265 -1.40 -16.84 -17.58
CA THR A 265 -2.31 -15.97 -18.33
C THR A 265 -2.08 -14.48 -18.00
N GLN A 266 -2.56 -13.57 -18.86
CA GLN A 266 -2.47 -12.13 -18.57
C GLN A 266 -3.23 -11.73 -17.30
N ALA A 267 -4.34 -12.43 -16.99
CA ALA A 267 -5.10 -12.21 -15.77
C ALA A 267 -4.29 -12.63 -14.53
N GLU A 268 -3.64 -13.79 -14.57
CA GLU A 268 -2.75 -14.24 -13.50
C GLU A 268 -1.55 -13.30 -13.34
N ILE A 269 -0.92 -12.87 -14.42
CA ILE A 269 0.18 -11.91 -14.37
C ILE A 269 -0.26 -10.61 -13.68
N ARG A 270 -1.44 -10.08 -14.02
CA ARG A 270 -2.04 -8.92 -13.35
C ARG A 270 -2.24 -9.19 -11.86
N ASP A 271 -2.82 -10.34 -11.50
CA ASP A 271 -3.08 -10.70 -10.11
C ASP A 271 -1.78 -10.86 -9.30
N ILE A 272 -0.71 -11.41 -9.90
CA ILE A 272 0.63 -11.48 -9.30
C ILE A 272 1.15 -10.06 -9.00
N ILE A 273 1.08 -9.16 -9.97
CA ILE A 273 1.59 -7.78 -9.83
C ILE A 273 0.81 -7.02 -8.76
N LEU A 274 -0.53 -7.14 -8.76
CA LEU A 274 -1.40 -6.50 -7.77
C LEU A 274 -1.35 -7.17 -6.40
N GLY A 275 -0.84 -8.41 -6.32
CA GLY A 275 -0.75 -9.18 -5.09
C GLY A 275 -2.12 -9.70 -4.63
N ALA A 276 -3.00 -10.02 -5.58
CA ALA A 276 -4.25 -10.71 -5.32
C ALA A 276 -3.96 -12.19 -5.00
N ASP A 277 -4.86 -12.82 -4.24
CA ASP A 277 -4.76 -14.25 -4.00
C ASP A 277 -5.17 -15.02 -5.26
N ILE A 278 -4.18 -15.67 -5.87
CA ILE A 278 -4.40 -16.50 -7.07
C ILE A 278 -4.86 -17.86 -6.58
N THR A 279 -6.15 -18.14 -6.69
CA THR A 279 -6.63 -19.52 -6.66
C THR A 279 -5.95 -20.24 -7.82
N SER A 280 -5.15 -21.27 -7.51
CA SER A 280 -4.44 -22.06 -8.51
C SER A 280 -5.36 -22.34 -9.70
N PRO A 281 -4.97 -21.98 -10.93
CA PRO A 281 -5.77 -22.32 -12.10
C PRO A 281 -5.91 -23.84 -12.14
N SER A 282 -7.12 -24.29 -12.47
CA SER A 282 -7.49 -25.69 -12.54
C SER A 282 -6.42 -26.48 -13.30
N LEU A 283 -5.75 -27.41 -12.61
CA LEU A 283 -5.09 -28.53 -13.26
C LEU A 283 -6.18 -29.30 -14.02
N VAL A 284 -6.38 -28.94 -15.29
CA VAL A 284 -7.13 -29.74 -16.27
C VAL A 284 -6.13 -30.33 -17.22
#